data_AF-A0AAX4JVW0-F1
#
_entry.id   AF-A0AAX4JVW0-F1
#
_cell.length_a   1.000
_cell.length_b   1.000
_cell.length_c   1.000
_cell.angle_alpha   90.00
_cell.angle_beta   90.00
_cell.angle_gamma   90.00
#
_symmetry.space_group_name_H-M   'P 1'
#
loop_
_entity.id
_entity.type
_entity.pdbx_description
1 polymer ?
#
loop_
_entity_poly.entity_id
_entity_poly.type
_entity_poly.pdbx_seq_one_letter_code
_entity_poly.pdbx_strand_id
1 'polypeptide(L)'
;MVNPTSDIDDSSIINGNDVKKGNGGDLQDRRLIRAFLMGEGKQGWRDAMKLVQKAGQVIEQQDHHPTILITPSSDYSPSSFSLESTVNGYIVEISTHTHTPLPPYPIPTKNHPHKIRPGVTGKDINLAESLEKAWEEVMGGKEKIQIKKE
;
A
#
# COMPACT_ATOMS: atom_id res chain seq x y z
N MET A 1 -19.58 -8.98 25.06
CA MET A 1 -19.91 -10.24 24.37
C MET A 1 -21.36 -10.18 23.93
N VAL A 2 -21.62 -9.91 22.64
CA VAL A 2 -22.76 -10.51 21.92
C VAL A 2 -22.40 -10.43 20.43
N ASN A 3 -22.33 -11.58 19.79
CA ASN A 3 -22.39 -11.75 18.34
C ASN A 3 -23.78 -12.35 18.08
N PRO A 4 -24.53 -11.90 17.07
CA PRO A 4 -25.51 -12.76 16.44
C PRO A 4 -25.17 -12.95 14.96
N THR A 5 -24.90 -14.22 14.64
CA THR A 5 -24.98 -14.83 13.31
C THR A 5 -26.41 -15.00 12.84
N SER A 6 -26.53 -15.26 11.53
CA SER A 6 -27.70 -15.63 10.71
C SER A 6 -28.43 -14.42 10.08
N ASP A 7 -28.76 -14.38 8.80
CA ASP A 7 -29.33 -15.45 7.96
C ASP A 7 -28.81 -15.46 6.50
N ILE A 8 -28.75 -16.68 5.95
CA ILE A 8 -28.64 -17.01 4.53
C ILE A 8 -30.04 -17.42 4.08
N ASP A 9 -30.59 -16.77 3.05
CA ASP A 9 -31.58 -17.33 2.11
C ASP A 9 -31.64 -16.39 0.89
N ASP A 10 -30.95 -16.67 -0.22
CA ASP A 10 -31.34 -17.50 -1.37
C ASP A 10 -32.41 -16.90 -2.32
N SER A 11 -31.98 -16.80 -3.57
CA SER A 11 -32.74 -16.70 -4.82
C SER A 11 -33.57 -15.44 -5.15
N SER A 12 -33.00 -14.62 -6.05
CA SER A 12 -33.75 -14.18 -7.23
C SER A 12 -32.82 -14.10 -8.44
N ILE A 13 -32.99 -15.09 -9.31
CA ILE A 13 -32.44 -15.22 -10.65
C ILE A 13 -32.92 -14.04 -11.51
N ILE A 14 -31.98 -13.27 -12.10
CA ILE A 14 -32.22 -12.55 -13.37
C ILE A 14 -31.03 -12.81 -14.30
N ASN A 15 -31.36 -13.38 -15.45
CA ASN A 15 -30.50 -13.68 -16.59
C ASN A 15 -29.86 -12.43 -17.19
N GLY A 16 -28.64 -12.59 -17.72
CA GLY A 16 -28.14 -11.80 -18.84
C GLY A 16 -26.74 -11.22 -18.64
N ASN A 17 -25.73 -11.92 -19.15
CA ASN A 17 -24.42 -11.40 -19.59
C ASN A 17 -23.90 -10.14 -18.89
N ASP A 18 -23.47 -10.27 -17.63
CA ASP A 18 -22.51 -9.34 -17.05
C ASP A 18 -21.32 -10.14 -16.52
N VAL A 19 -20.22 -10.06 -17.27
CA VAL A 19 -18.89 -10.41 -16.78
C VAL A 19 -18.67 -9.53 -15.55
N LYS A 20 -18.81 -10.12 -14.36
CA LYS A 20 -18.40 -9.50 -13.09
C LYS A 20 -16.91 -9.20 -13.19
N LYS A 21 -16.57 -8.00 -13.66
CA LYS A 21 -15.33 -7.32 -13.26
C LYS A 21 -15.35 -7.35 -11.73
N GLY A 22 -14.37 -8.01 -11.14
CA GLY A 22 -14.29 -8.22 -9.70
C GLY A 22 -14.59 -6.93 -8.94
N ASN A 23 -15.35 -7.06 -7.85
CA ASN A 23 -15.65 -5.99 -6.90
C ASN A 23 -14.35 -5.27 -6.50
N GLY A 24 -14.02 -4.18 -7.20
CA GLY A 24 -13.04 -3.22 -6.72
C GLY A 24 -13.68 -2.52 -5.53
N GLY A 25 -13.30 -2.94 -4.32
CA GLY A 25 -13.79 -2.29 -3.10
C GLY A 25 -13.50 -0.79 -3.14
N ASP A 26 -14.43 0.03 -2.64
CA ASP A 26 -14.22 1.47 -2.52
C ASP A 26 -12.97 1.73 -1.66
N LEU A 27 -11.96 2.34 -2.28
CA LEU A 27 -10.70 2.71 -1.62
C LEU A 27 -10.73 4.14 -1.06
N GLN A 28 -11.88 4.81 -1.13
CA GLN A 28 -12.13 6.04 -0.38
C GLN A 28 -12.06 5.79 1.12
N ASP A 29 -11.62 6.82 1.84
CA ASP A 29 -11.40 6.82 3.28
C ASP A 29 -10.34 5.79 3.75
N ARG A 30 -9.56 5.24 2.81
CA ARG A 30 -8.45 4.31 3.07
C ARG A 30 -7.11 4.96 2.78
N ARG A 31 -6.07 4.38 3.39
CA ARG A 31 -4.67 4.66 3.11
C ARG A 31 -3.93 3.38 2.77
N LEU A 32 -2.98 3.47 1.87
CA LEU A 32 -2.04 2.41 1.58
C LEU A 32 -0.90 2.49 2.60
N ILE A 33 -0.54 1.36 3.20
CA ILE A 33 0.57 1.26 4.15
C ILE A 33 1.54 0.21 3.63
N ARG A 34 2.83 0.52 3.65
CA ARG A 34 3.93 -0.39 3.36
C ARG A 34 4.98 -0.26 4.45
N ALA A 35 5.40 -1.38 5.01
CA ALA A 35 6.43 -1.45 6.03
C ALA A 35 7.62 -2.24 5.48
N PHE A 36 8.79 -1.61 5.50
CA PHE A 36 10.03 -2.19 5.04
C PHE A 36 10.87 -2.54 6.25
N LEU A 37 11.12 -3.83 6.46
CA LEU A 37 12.11 -4.26 7.43
C LEU A 37 13.50 -4.00 6.87
N MET A 38 14.29 -3.30 7.67
CA MET A 38 15.70 -3.02 7.46
C MET A 38 16.51 -3.88 8.43
N GLY A 39 17.81 -4.05 8.14
CA GLY A 39 18.70 -4.83 8.99
C GLY A 39 18.85 -4.26 10.41
N GLU A 40 19.73 -4.89 11.19
CA GLU A 40 20.00 -4.52 12.58
C GLU A 40 21.20 -3.59 12.74
N GLY A 41 21.29 -2.98 13.92
CA GLY A 41 22.47 -2.22 14.35
C GLY A 41 22.81 -1.03 13.45
N LYS A 42 24.09 -0.67 13.40
CA LYS A 42 24.56 0.51 12.64
C LYS A 42 24.32 0.37 11.14
N GLN A 43 24.45 -0.84 10.60
CA GLN A 43 24.28 -1.08 9.18
C GLN A 43 22.80 -0.97 8.78
N GLY A 44 21.92 -1.61 9.56
CA GLY A 44 20.47 -1.48 9.41
C GLY A 44 19.98 -0.04 9.43
N TRP A 45 20.46 0.77 10.38
CA TRP A 45 20.15 2.20 10.43
C TRP A 45 20.62 2.95 9.18
N ARG A 46 21.83 2.68 8.70
CA ARG A 46 22.34 3.30 7.46
C ARG A 46 21.49 2.93 6.26
N ASP A 47 21.06 1.68 6.16
CA ASP A 47 20.22 1.22 5.06
C ASP A 47 18.81 1.83 5.15
N ALA A 48 18.25 1.97 6.36
CA ALA A 48 17.02 2.73 6.58
C ALA A 48 17.14 4.17 6.07
N MET A 49 18.23 4.87 6.42
CA MET A 49 18.46 6.24 5.95
C MET A 49 18.65 6.33 4.43
N LYS A 50 19.34 5.36 3.81
CA LYS A 50 19.46 5.29 2.34
C LYS A 50 18.10 5.10 1.66
N LEU A 51 17.25 4.25 2.23
CA LEU A 51 15.88 4.07 1.74
C LEU A 51 15.10 5.38 1.82
N VAL A 52 15.13 6.06 2.97
CA VAL A 52 14.43 7.35 3.16
C VAL A 52 14.96 8.41 2.19
N GLN A 53 16.26 8.46 1.95
CA GLN A 53 16.84 9.37 0.96
C GLN A 53 16.32 9.10 -0.46
N LYS A 54 16.32 7.82 -0.89
CA LYS A 54 15.78 7.43 -2.20
C LYS A 54 14.27 7.65 -2.30
N ALA A 55 13.54 7.35 -1.23
CA ALA A 55 12.11 7.62 -1.13
C ALA A 55 11.84 9.12 -1.32
N GLY A 56 12.63 10.00 -0.71
CA GLY A 56 12.54 11.44 -0.90
C GLY A 56 12.63 11.86 -2.37
N GLN A 57 13.55 11.26 -3.15
CA GLN A 57 13.67 11.52 -4.58
C GLN A 57 12.43 11.05 -5.38
N VAL A 58 11.90 9.87 -5.06
CA VAL A 58 10.69 9.32 -5.70
C VAL A 58 9.47 10.20 -5.38
N ILE A 59 9.33 10.62 -4.11
CA ILE A 59 8.25 11.48 -3.63
C ILE A 59 8.27 12.83 -4.35
N GLU A 60 9.46 13.45 -4.48
CA GLU A 60 9.64 14.71 -5.20
C GLU A 60 9.27 14.57 -6.69
N GLN A 61 9.71 13.49 -7.35
CA GLN A 61 9.40 13.23 -8.76
C GLN A 61 7.90 13.04 -9.04
N GLN A 62 7.18 12.44 -8.09
CA GLN A 62 5.76 12.12 -8.25
C GLN A 62 4.81 13.22 -7.72
N ASP A 63 5.36 14.24 -7.04
CA ASP A 63 4.60 15.29 -6.35
C ASP A 63 3.45 14.67 -5.52
N HIS A 64 3.80 13.66 -4.73
CA HIS A 64 2.85 12.89 -3.93
C HIS A 64 3.50 12.50 -2.61
N HIS A 65 3.08 13.18 -1.54
CA HIS A 65 3.81 13.23 -0.26
C HIS A 65 3.16 12.30 0.78
N PRO A 66 3.78 11.17 1.13
CA PRO A 66 3.28 10.24 2.15
C PRO A 66 3.70 10.66 3.57
N THR A 67 3.17 9.97 4.56
CA THR A 67 3.75 9.93 5.92
C THR A 67 4.81 8.84 5.98
N ILE A 68 5.96 9.13 6.60
CA ILE A 68 7.05 8.17 6.83
C ILE A 68 7.31 8.04 8.33
N LEU A 69 7.30 6.82 8.83
CA LEU A 69 7.65 6.45 10.20
C LEU A 69 8.89 5.56 10.16
N ILE A 70 9.85 5.84 11.05
CA ILE A 70 11.03 5.00 11.25
C ILE A 70 11.07 4.62 12.71
N THR A 71 11.07 3.31 12.99
CA THR A 71 11.00 2.79 14.35
C THR A 71 11.83 1.51 14.47
N PRO A 72 12.43 1.21 15.63
CA PRO A 72 12.89 -0.15 15.87
C PRO A 72 11.71 -1.13 15.77
N SER A 73 11.98 -2.35 15.30
CA SER A 73 10.95 -3.38 15.12
C SER A 73 10.29 -3.80 16.45
N SER A 74 10.98 -3.64 17.58
CA SER A 74 10.44 -3.87 18.92
C SER A 74 9.27 -2.97 19.29
N ASP A 75 9.24 -1.75 18.73
CA ASP A 75 8.28 -0.70 19.08
C ASP A 75 7.20 -0.58 17.99
N TYR A 76 7.32 -1.35 16.91
CA TYR A 76 6.40 -1.32 15.80
C TYR A 76 5.14 -2.15 16.10
N SER A 77 4.00 -1.46 16.18
CA SER A 77 2.69 -2.09 16.32
C SER A 77 1.92 -1.94 15.00
N PRO A 78 1.90 -2.96 14.14
CA PRO A 78 1.24 -2.84 12.84
C PRO A 78 -0.27 -2.73 13.01
N SER A 79 -0.89 -1.79 12.29
CA SER A 79 -2.35 -1.63 12.25
C SER A 79 -3.10 -2.81 11.59
N SER A 80 -2.38 -3.73 10.93
CA SER A 80 -2.89 -4.96 10.34
C SER A 80 -1.99 -6.15 10.72
N PHE A 81 -2.62 -7.27 11.07
CA PHE A 81 -2.05 -8.46 11.74
C PHE A 81 -0.97 -9.27 10.98
N SER A 82 -0.18 -8.68 10.06
CA SER A 82 0.70 -9.46 9.18
C SER A 82 2.19 -9.49 9.55
N LEU A 83 2.64 -8.78 10.58
CA LEU A 83 4.05 -8.82 11.01
C LEU A 83 4.12 -9.41 12.43
N GLU A 84 4.17 -10.74 12.54
CA GLU A 84 4.54 -11.36 13.81
C GLU A 84 6.01 -11.07 14.15
N SER A 85 6.21 -10.62 15.38
CA SER A 85 7.36 -9.89 15.89
C SER A 85 8.50 -10.79 16.37
N THR A 86 9.18 -11.46 15.44
CA THR A 86 10.47 -12.13 15.75
C THR A 86 11.67 -11.55 14.99
N VAL A 87 11.45 -10.48 14.24
CA VAL A 87 12.51 -9.88 13.41
C VAL A 87 13.06 -8.63 14.08
N ASN A 88 14.34 -8.68 14.43
CA ASN A 88 15.08 -7.54 14.93
C ASN A 88 15.50 -6.63 13.76
N GLY A 89 15.47 -5.32 13.97
CA GLY A 89 15.88 -4.37 12.96
C GLY A 89 15.19 -3.02 13.09
N TYR A 90 15.29 -2.22 12.03
CA TYR A 90 14.53 -0.99 11.89
C TYR A 90 13.41 -1.21 10.88
N ILE A 91 12.25 -0.62 11.11
CA ILE A 91 11.15 -0.61 10.18
C ILE A 91 10.99 0.80 9.64
N VAL A 92 10.89 0.92 8.32
CA VAL A 92 10.46 2.13 7.63
C VAL A 92 9.04 1.89 7.14
N GLU A 93 8.06 2.47 7.79
CA GLU A 93 6.66 2.46 7.35
C GLU A 93 6.37 3.71 6.51
N ILE A 94 5.76 3.52 5.35
CA ILE A 94 5.30 4.60 4.48
C ILE A 94 3.80 4.43 4.29
N SER A 95 3.05 5.49 4.62
CA SER A 95 1.60 5.54 4.47
C SER A 95 1.19 6.66 3.51
N THR A 96 0.38 6.32 2.50
CA THR A 96 -0.05 7.26 1.46
C THR A 96 -1.54 7.18 1.19
N HIS A 97 -2.15 8.33 0.93
CA HIS A 97 -3.49 8.48 0.38
C HIS A 97 -3.58 9.83 -0.34
N THR A 98 -4.52 9.96 -1.25
CA THR A 98 -4.80 11.21 -1.96
C THR A 98 -5.82 12.04 -1.19
N HIS A 99 -5.41 13.21 -0.69
CA HIS A 99 -6.28 14.14 0.05
C HIS A 99 -7.31 14.87 -0.81
N THR A 100 -6.99 15.15 -2.08
CA THR A 100 -7.85 15.89 -3.02
C THR A 100 -7.92 15.15 -4.35
N PRO A 101 -8.70 14.06 -4.44
CA PRO A 101 -8.80 13.29 -5.67
C PRO A 101 -9.54 14.08 -6.75
N LEU A 102 -8.95 14.14 -7.95
CA LEU A 102 -9.59 14.75 -9.10
C LEU A 102 -10.64 13.80 -9.70
N PRO A 103 -11.75 14.34 -10.22
CA PRO A 103 -12.72 13.52 -10.92
C PRO A 103 -12.12 12.87 -12.17
N PRO A 104 -12.51 11.62 -12.49
CA PRO A 104 -12.08 10.99 -13.72
C PRO A 104 -12.56 11.81 -14.91
N TYR A 105 -11.68 11.97 -15.91
CA TYR A 105 -12.00 12.61 -17.17
C TYR A 105 -12.32 11.55 -18.24
N PRO A 106 -13.37 11.70 -19.05
CA PRO A 106 -14.36 12.78 -19.03
C PRO A 106 -15.30 12.71 -17.83
N ILE A 107 -15.75 13.88 -17.36
CA ILE A 107 -16.69 13.99 -16.23
C ILE A 107 -17.98 13.23 -16.60
N PRO A 108 -18.40 12.22 -15.83
CA PRO A 108 -19.62 11.47 -16.13
C PRO A 108 -20.83 12.40 -16.15
N THR A 109 -21.49 12.53 -17.30
CA THR A 109 -22.61 13.46 -17.49
C THR A 109 -23.97 12.89 -17.04
N LYS A 110 -24.05 11.58 -16.75
CA LYS A 110 -25.33 10.87 -16.57
C LYS A 110 -25.70 10.51 -15.14
N ASN A 111 -24.81 10.68 -14.17
CA ASN A 111 -25.10 10.45 -12.76
C ASN A 111 -24.61 11.66 -11.97
N HIS A 112 -25.36 12.11 -10.97
CA HIS A 112 -24.85 13.11 -10.03
C HIS A 112 -23.43 12.73 -9.62
N PRO A 113 -22.44 13.64 -9.71
CA PRO A 113 -21.08 13.29 -9.35
C PRO A 113 -21.08 12.87 -7.90
N HIS A 114 -20.90 11.59 -7.63
CA HIS A 114 -20.56 11.13 -6.29
C HIS A 114 -19.37 11.97 -5.85
N LYS A 115 -19.53 12.74 -4.77
CA LYS A 115 -18.43 13.54 -4.22
C LYS A 115 -17.30 12.58 -3.92
N ILE A 116 -16.20 12.71 -4.65
CA ILE A 116 -15.02 11.87 -4.46
C ILE A 116 -14.38 12.30 -3.15
N ARG A 117 -14.24 11.35 -2.23
CA ARG A 117 -13.64 11.54 -0.91
C ARG A 117 -12.15 11.16 -0.95
N PRO A 118 -11.34 11.67 -0.02
CA PRO A 118 -9.93 11.26 0.12
C PRO A 118 -9.80 9.73 0.12
N GLY A 119 -8.70 9.20 -0.40
CA GLY A 119 -8.53 7.75 -0.45
C GLY A 119 -7.34 7.31 -1.31
N VAL A 120 -7.20 6.01 -1.50
CA VAL A 120 -6.14 5.46 -2.35
C VAL A 120 -6.51 5.66 -3.82
N THR A 121 -5.61 6.26 -4.58
CA THR A 121 -5.72 6.44 -6.04
C THR A 121 -4.57 5.75 -6.78
N GLY A 122 -4.54 5.85 -8.11
CA GLY A 122 -3.41 5.37 -8.90
C GLY A 122 -2.07 6.02 -8.53
N LYS A 123 -2.06 7.27 -8.04
CA LYS A 123 -0.84 7.92 -7.53
C LYS A 123 -0.25 7.18 -6.33
N ASP A 124 -1.11 6.77 -5.40
CA ASP A 124 -0.72 6.02 -4.21
C ASP A 124 -0.11 4.65 -4.57
N ILE A 125 -0.71 3.96 -5.54
CA ILE A 125 -0.24 2.67 -6.03
C ILE A 125 1.12 2.83 -6.73
N ASN A 126 1.23 3.78 -7.66
CA ASN A 126 2.47 4.04 -8.40
C ASN A 126 3.63 4.47 -7.47
N LEU A 127 3.31 5.25 -6.43
CA LEU A 127 4.28 5.63 -5.41
C LEU A 127 4.76 4.40 -4.66
N ALA A 128 3.85 3.54 -4.19
CA ALA A 128 4.22 2.32 -3.46
C ALA A 128 5.10 1.38 -4.29
N GLU A 129 4.77 1.14 -5.56
CA GLU A 129 5.58 0.31 -6.46
C GLU A 129 6.99 0.89 -6.68
N SER A 130 7.10 2.22 -6.75
CA SER A 130 8.39 2.90 -6.92
C SER A 130 9.24 2.82 -5.66
N LEU A 131 8.60 2.89 -4.48
CA LEU A 131 9.26 2.71 -3.20
C LEU A 131 9.74 1.28 -2.97
N GLU A 132 8.98 0.28 -3.42
CA GLU A 132 9.40 -1.12 -3.40
C GLU A 132 10.68 -1.33 -4.22
N LYS A 133 10.77 -0.77 -5.44
CA LYS A 133 11.99 -0.79 -6.25
C LYS A 133 13.17 -0.09 -5.56
N ALA A 134 12.93 1.06 -4.92
CA ALA A 134 13.97 1.77 -4.16
C ALA A 134 14.49 0.93 -2.98
N TRP A 135 13.60 0.19 -2.30
CA TRP A 135 13.97 -0.75 -1.25
C TRP A 135 14.80 -1.92 -1.78
N GLU A 136 14.39 -2.54 -2.89
CA GLU A 136 15.17 -3.61 -3.54
C GLU A 136 16.59 -3.14 -3.90
N GLU A 137 16.75 -1.93 -4.43
CA GLU A 137 18.07 -1.36 -4.73
C GLU A 137 18.94 -1.17 -3.48
N VAL A 138 18.35 -0.71 -2.37
CA VAL A 138 19.06 -0.49 -1.10
C VAL A 138 19.46 -1.81 -0.44
N MET A 139 18.55 -2.77 -0.42
CA MET A 139 18.76 -4.09 0.16
C MET A 139 19.61 -5.00 -0.75
N GLY A 140 20.01 -4.50 -1.92
CA GLY A 140 21.01 -5.11 -2.76
C GLY A 140 20.44 -6.14 -3.73
N GLY A 141 19.38 -5.80 -4.47
CA GLY A 141 18.73 -6.56 -5.56
C GLY A 141 19.64 -7.00 -6.73
N LYS A 142 20.83 -7.52 -6.42
CA LYS A 142 21.90 -8.01 -7.30
C LYS A 142 22.16 -9.50 -7.16
N GLU A 143 21.45 -10.21 -6.30
CA GLU A 143 21.26 -11.65 -6.50
C GLU A 143 20.05 -11.88 -7.39
N LYS A 144 20.24 -11.69 -8.71
CA LYS A 144 19.42 -12.42 -9.67
C LYS A 144 19.69 -13.90 -9.40
N ILE A 145 18.85 -14.53 -8.60
CA ILE A 145 18.78 -15.99 -8.51
C ILE A 145 18.54 -16.47 -9.94
N GLN A 146 19.59 -16.97 -10.59
CA GLN A 146 19.45 -17.76 -11.80
C GLN A 146 18.70 -19.01 -11.37
N ILE A 147 17.39 -19.04 -11.63
CA ILE A 147 16.63 -20.27 -11.57
C ILE A 147 17.17 -21.15 -12.69
N LYS A 148 18.08 -22.07 -12.36
CA LYS A 148 18.33 -23.22 -13.21
C LYS A 148 17.03 -24.01 -13.26
N LYS A 149 16.43 -24.07 -14.44
CA LYS A 149 15.44 -25.11 -14.74
C LYS A 149 16.20 -26.43 -14.80
N GLU A 150 15.88 -27.33 -13.88
CA GLU A 150 15.98 -28.77 -14.16
C GLU A 150 14.70 -29.22 -14.87
#